data_AF-A0A961RZV6-F1
#
_entry.id   AF-A0A961RZV6-F1
#
_cell.length_a   1.000
_cell.length_b   1.000
_cell.length_c   1.000
_cell.angle_alpha   90.00
_cell.angle_beta   90.00
_cell.angle_gamma   90.00
#
_symmetry.space_group_name_H-M   'P 1'
#
loop_
_entity.id
_entity.type
_entity.pdbx_description
1 polymer ?
#
loop_
_entity_poly.entity_id
_entity_poly.type
_entity_poly.pdbx_seq_one_letter_code
_entity_poly.pdbx_strand_id
1 'polypeptide(L)'
;ALSSKGVRRFSVFSAPRVAVLAIAAFLCCACMGVPLVHLAGYVNAVCSGGSGLGATSLLVAMTFGAVGRICFGLLADRLGALPSYACASFLQSVCVLAFPALQSEASILVLSAVFGFGFAGNMTCLILCVRSEAPAAQFGGAIGLVMFVAWLGMGVGGYVGGALYDLMGSFGPSFQVAAAFGLLNLLVLAGLHVMRSGSVTPVETMGSRA
;
A
#
# COMPACT_ATOMS: atom_id res chain seq x y z
N ALA A 1 -37.43 -6.30 -29.50
CA ALA A 1 -36.55 -5.12 -29.53
C ALA A 1 -35.78 -5.03 -28.22
N LEU A 2 -34.62 -5.70 -28.16
CA LEU A 2 -33.71 -5.65 -27.01
C LEU A 2 -33.01 -4.30 -27.03
N SER A 3 -33.36 -3.43 -26.09
CA SER A 3 -32.76 -2.12 -25.90
C SER A 3 -31.27 -2.29 -25.61
N SER A 4 -30.45 -2.02 -26.61
CA SER A 4 -29.00 -1.84 -26.51
C SER A 4 -28.71 -0.60 -25.66
N LYS A 5 -28.92 -0.69 -24.35
CA LYS A 5 -28.42 0.31 -23.41
C LYS A 5 -26.90 0.27 -23.51
N GLY A 6 -26.38 1.26 -24.24
CA GLY A 6 -25.00 1.34 -24.65
C GLY A 6 -24.06 1.03 -23.49
N VAL A 7 -23.09 0.17 -23.78
CA VAL A 7 -21.83 0.12 -23.06
C VAL A 7 -21.24 1.52 -23.16
N ARG A 8 -21.59 2.39 -22.21
CA ARG A 8 -20.95 3.70 -22.08
C ARG A 8 -19.49 3.37 -21.87
N ARG A 9 -18.66 3.60 -22.90
CA ARG A 9 -17.21 3.49 -22.84
C ARG A 9 -16.75 4.40 -21.72
N PHE A 10 -16.59 3.81 -20.54
CA PHE A 10 -15.92 4.50 -19.45
C PHE A 10 -14.44 4.41 -19.76
N SER A 11 -13.86 5.55 -20.09
CA SER A 11 -12.43 5.74 -19.95
C SER A 11 -12.15 5.71 -18.44
N VAL A 12 -11.75 4.54 -17.90
CA VAL A 12 -11.22 4.42 -16.53
C VAL A 12 -10.07 5.43 -16.31
N PHE A 13 -9.40 5.78 -17.41
CA PHE A 13 -8.38 6.83 -17.52
C PHE A 13 -8.90 8.27 -17.33
N SER A 14 -10.21 8.52 -17.37
CA SER A 14 -10.79 9.86 -17.21
C SER A 14 -11.15 10.21 -15.76
N ALA A 15 -11.01 9.27 -14.81
CA ALA A 15 -11.18 9.54 -13.39
C ALA A 15 -9.81 9.86 -12.75
N PRO A 16 -9.42 11.14 -12.62
CA PRO A 16 -8.07 11.52 -12.18
C PRO A 16 -7.70 10.93 -10.80
N ARG A 17 -8.69 10.76 -9.93
CA ARG A 17 -8.49 10.21 -8.58
C ARG A 17 -8.19 8.70 -8.58
N VAL A 18 -8.78 7.93 -9.50
CA VAL A 18 -8.48 6.49 -9.64
C VAL A 18 -7.08 6.30 -10.23
N ALA A 19 -6.66 7.16 -11.15
CA ALA A 19 -5.30 7.15 -11.67
C ALA A 19 -4.26 7.46 -10.58
N VAL A 20 -4.53 8.46 -9.73
CA VAL A 20 -3.68 8.77 -8.57
C VAL A 20 -3.63 7.60 -7.58
N LEU A 21 -4.75 6.92 -7.33
CA LEU A 21 -4.78 5.71 -6.49
C LEU A 21 -3.99 4.54 -7.12
N ALA A 22 -3.97 4.41 -8.45
CA ALA A 22 -3.13 3.41 -9.11
C ALA A 22 -1.64 3.71 -8.92
N ILE A 23 -1.24 4.98 -9.00
CA ILE A 23 0.15 5.40 -8.72
C ILE A 23 0.51 5.13 -7.25
N ALA A 24 -0.39 5.47 -6.32
CA ALA A 24 -0.22 5.16 -4.90
C ALA A 24 -0.07 3.64 -4.66
N ALA A 25 -0.93 2.83 -5.31
CA ALA A 25 -0.87 1.39 -5.25
C ALA A 25 0.47 0.84 -5.75
N PHE A 26 0.97 1.33 -6.89
CA PHE A 26 2.30 0.97 -7.41
C PHE A 26 3.40 1.23 -6.37
N LEU A 27 3.47 2.45 -5.84
CA LEU A 27 4.51 2.88 -4.91
C LEU A 27 4.45 2.10 -3.59
N CYS A 28 3.24 1.90 -3.05
CA CYS A 28 3.06 1.17 -1.80
C CYS A 28 3.42 -0.32 -1.94
N CYS A 29 3.13 -0.93 -3.08
CA CYS A 29 3.47 -2.31 -3.40
C CYS A 29 4.96 -2.49 -3.71
N ALA A 30 5.59 -1.52 -4.37
CA ALA A 30 7.04 -1.51 -4.56
C ALA A 30 7.78 -1.45 -3.21
N CYS A 31 7.27 -0.64 -2.27
CA CYS A 31 7.81 -0.53 -0.91
C CYS A 31 7.76 -1.86 -0.13
N MET A 32 6.62 -2.57 -0.11
CA MET A 32 6.54 -3.86 0.60
C MET A 32 7.08 -5.06 -0.18
N GLY A 33 7.17 -4.96 -1.51
CA GLY A 33 7.69 -6.05 -2.35
C GLY A 33 9.14 -6.41 -2.01
N VAL A 34 9.97 -5.40 -1.68
CA VAL A 34 11.36 -5.61 -1.27
C VAL A 34 11.46 -6.50 -0.02
N PRO A 35 10.91 -6.14 1.14
CA PRO A 35 10.95 -7.01 2.32
C PRO A 35 10.23 -8.33 2.07
N LEU A 36 9.09 -8.40 1.37
CA LEU A 36 8.42 -9.69 1.17
C LEU A 36 9.27 -10.71 0.40
N VAL A 37 10.06 -10.26 -0.58
CA VAL A 37 10.93 -11.13 -1.37
C VAL A 37 12.27 -11.38 -0.68
N HIS A 38 12.85 -10.34 -0.08
CA HIS A 38 14.24 -10.37 0.41
C HIS A 38 14.37 -10.57 1.93
N LEU A 39 13.28 -10.54 2.71
CA LEU A 39 13.35 -10.66 4.17
C LEU A 39 13.98 -11.98 4.61
N ALA A 40 13.63 -13.10 3.98
CA ALA A 40 14.23 -14.38 4.34
C ALA A 40 15.75 -14.41 4.09
N GLY A 41 16.21 -13.85 2.97
CA GLY A 41 17.63 -13.72 2.65
C GLY A 41 18.35 -12.75 3.58
N TYR A 42 17.72 -11.60 3.87
CA TYR A 42 18.23 -10.60 4.80
C TYR A 42 18.43 -11.15 6.20
N VAL A 43 17.42 -11.84 6.73
CA VAL A 43 17.47 -12.43 8.07
C VAL A 43 18.55 -13.49 8.17
N ASN A 44 18.71 -14.34 7.15
CA ASN A 44 19.77 -15.35 7.13
C ASN A 44 21.18 -14.73 6.99
N ALA A 45 21.29 -13.55 6.38
CA ALA A 45 22.57 -12.86 6.22
C ALA A 45 23.00 -12.08 7.48
N VAL A 46 22.03 -11.56 8.25
CA VAL A 46 22.29 -10.71 9.42
C VAL A 46 22.23 -11.48 10.74
N CYS A 47 21.35 -12.47 10.85
CA CYS A 47 21.22 -13.30 12.04
C CYS A 47 21.92 -14.64 11.83
N SER A 48 22.75 -15.02 12.81
CA SER A 48 23.36 -16.35 12.90
C SER A 48 22.38 -17.46 13.30
N GLY A 49 21.12 -17.11 13.60
CA GLY A 49 20.04 -18.05 13.87
C GLY A 49 19.71 -18.89 12.64
N GLY A 50 19.62 -20.21 12.82
CA GLY A 50 19.53 -21.20 11.74
C GLY A 50 18.45 -20.93 10.68
N SER A 51 18.53 -21.67 9.58
CA SER A 51 17.79 -21.54 8.30
C SER A 51 16.25 -21.38 8.37
N GLY A 52 15.63 -21.46 9.55
CA GLY A 52 14.22 -21.22 9.79
C GLY A 52 13.82 -19.80 10.19
N LEU A 53 14.72 -18.93 10.68
CA LEU A 53 14.32 -17.62 11.22
C LEU A 53 13.70 -16.69 10.16
N GLY A 54 14.19 -16.76 8.92
CA GLY A 54 13.58 -16.04 7.80
C GLY A 54 12.14 -16.46 7.55
N ALA A 55 11.87 -17.77 7.54
CA ALA A 55 10.52 -18.30 7.33
C ALA A 55 9.58 -17.97 8.50
N THR A 56 10.07 -18.02 9.74
CA THR A 56 9.25 -17.65 10.91
C THR A 56 8.93 -16.16 10.90
N SER A 57 9.86 -15.29 10.50
CA SER A 57 9.61 -13.85 10.38
C SER A 57 8.50 -13.52 9.38
N LEU A 58 8.50 -14.18 8.21
CA LEU A 58 7.42 -14.08 7.23
C LEU A 58 6.09 -14.63 7.78
N LEU A 59 6.11 -15.77 8.47
CA LEU A 59 4.91 -16.35 9.07
C LEU A 59 4.31 -15.41 10.14
N VAL A 60 5.15 -14.79 10.97
CA VAL A 60 4.74 -13.78 11.95
C VAL A 60 4.15 -12.56 11.24
N ALA A 61 4.77 -12.09 10.16
CA ALA A 61 4.23 -10.98 9.39
C ALA A 61 2.85 -11.30 8.79
N MET A 62 2.64 -12.52 8.27
CA MET A 62 1.35 -12.93 7.71
C MET A 62 0.26 -13.09 8.78
N THR A 63 0.60 -13.66 9.94
CA THR A 63 -0.37 -13.87 11.04
C THR A 63 -0.81 -12.54 11.65
N PHE A 64 0.13 -11.63 11.96
CA PHE A 64 -0.22 -10.28 12.41
C PHE A 64 -0.86 -9.45 11.30
N GLY A 65 -0.55 -9.72 10.03
CA GLY A 65 -1.23 -9.13 8.90
C GLY A 65 -2.74 -9.44 8.88
N ALA A 66 -3.15 -10.65 9.25
CA ALA A 66 -4.57 -10.98 9.37
C ALA A 66 -5.27 -10.08 10.40
N VAL A 67 -4.63 -9.84 11.55
CA VAL A 67 -5.11 -8.91 12.58
C VAL A 67 -5.15 -7.48 12.05
N GLY A 68 -4.09 -7.07 11.32
CA GLY A 68 -3.99 -5.76 10.68
C GLY A 68 -5.15 -5.46 9.73
N ARG A 69 -5.59 -6.44 8.92
CA ARG A 69 -6.75 -6.24 8.03
C ARG A 69 -8.02 -5.90 8.79
N ILE A 70 -8.25 -6.55 9.93
CA ILE A 70 -9.44 -6.32 10.76
C ILE A 70 -9.33 -4.94 11.42
N CYS A 71 -8.21 -4.63 12.07
CA CYS A 71 -8.01 -3.36 12.75
C CYS A 71 -8.10 -2.15 11.81
N PHE A 72 -7.45 -2.21 10.64
CA PHE A 72 -7.50 -1.12 9.67
C PHE A 72 -8.83 -1.06 8.91
N GLY A 73 -9.56 -2.17 8.77
CA GLY A 73 -10.95 -2.15 8.30
C GLY A 73 -11.84 -1.34 9.25
N LEU A 74 -11.80 -1.66 10.55
CA LEU A 74 -12.53 -0.92 11.58
C LEU A 74 -12.08 0.55 11.69
N LEU A 75 -10.78 0.80 11.51
CA LEU A 75 -10.25 2.17 11.51
C LEU A 75 -10.77 2.97 10.31
N ALA A 76 -10.84 2.34 9.13
CA ALA A 76 -11.39 2.95 7.93
C ALA A 76 -12.88 3.26 8.04
N ASP A 77 -13.64 2.44 8.76
CA ASP A 77 -15.06 2.70 9.03
C ASP A 77 -15.26 3.92 9.95
N ARG A 78 -14.29 4.24 10.83
CA ARG A 78 -14.39 5.36 11.77
C ARG A 78 -13.75 6.65 11.29
N LEU A 79 -12.53 6.58 10.77
CA LEU A 79 -11.75 7.75 10.32
C LEU A 79 -11.90 8.04 8.83
N GLY A 80 -12.39 7.06 8.06
CA GLY A 80 -12.44 7.10 6.60
C GLY A 80 -11.26 6.37 5.96
N ALA A 81 -11.45 5.99 4.69
CA ALA A 81 -10.51 5.14 3.95
C ALA A 81 -9.14 5.80 3.73
N LEU A 82 -9.10 7.08 3.33
CA LEU A 82 -7.86 7.78 2.98
C LEU A 82 -6.92 8.04 4.18
N PRO A 83 -7.38 8.60 5.31
CA PRO A 83 -6.50 8.79 6.47
C PRO A 83 -6.02 7.45 7.05
N SER A 84 -6.88 6.42 7.03
CA SER A 84 -6.47 5.07 7.46
C SER A 84 -5.41 4.48 6.53
N TYR A 85 -5.52 4.72 5.22
CA TYR A 85 -4.50 4.32 4.24
C TYR A 85 -3.17 5.03 4.50
N ALA A 86 -3.20 6.35 4.76
CA ALA A 86 -2.01 7.12 5.09
C ALA A 86 -1.33 6.62 6.38
N CYS A 87 -2.10 6.33 7.45
CA CYS A 87 -1.56 5.76 8.68
C CYS A 87 -0.91 4.39 8.45
N ALA A 88 -1.55 3.50 7.67
CA ALA A 88 -1.00 2.19 7.34
C ALA A 88 0.29 2.31 6.51
N SER A 89 0.29 3.17 5.49
CA SER A 89 1.44 3.48 4.65
C SER A 89 2.61 4.07 5.45
N PHE A 90 2.32 4.94 6.43
CA PHE A 90 3.32 5.52 7.30
C PHE A 90 3.96 4.45 8.18
N LEU A 91 3.14 3.62 8.85
CA LEU A 91 3.63 2.52 9.67
C LEU A 91 4.49 1.55 8.85
N GLN A 92 4.03 1.17 7.66
CA GLN A 92 4.79 0.32 6.74
C GLN A 92 6.15 0.95 6.37
N SER A 93 6.17 2.23 6.01
CA SER A 93 7.40 2.91 5.58
C SER A 93 8.42 3.05 6.71
N VAL A 94 7.96 3.35 7.93
CA VAL A 94 8.80 3.40 9.13
C VAL A 94 9.39 2.02 9.43
N CYS A 95 8.59 0.95 9.33
CA CYS A 95 9.10 -0.40 9.52
C CYS A 95 10.19 -0.77 8.49
N VAL A 96 9.99 -0.40 7.22
CA VAL A 96 10.98 -0.64 6.15
C VAL A 96 12.30 0.10 6.42
N LEU A 97 12.25 1.34 6.91
CA LEU A 97 13.44 2.09 7.33
C LEU A 97 14.12 1.49 8.56
N ALA A 98 13.36 0.87 9.46
CA ALA A 98 13.90 0.28 10.68
C ALA A 98 14.62 -1.05 10.42
N PHE A 99 14.23 -1.85 9.41
CA PHE A 99 14.84 -3.17 9.17
C PHE A 99 16.37 -3.17 9.14
N PRO A 100 17.06 -2.28 8.40
CA PRO A 100 18.53 -2.24 8.36
C PRO A 100 19.19 -1.86 9.69
N ALA A 101 18.48 -1.15 10.57
CA ALA A 101 19.01 -0.68 11.85
C ALA A 101 18.96 -1.74 12.95
N LEU A 102 18.17 -2.80 12.76
CA LEU A 102 17.98 -3.85 13.74
C LEU A 102 18.65 -5.16 13.30
N GLN A 103 19.54 -5.68 14.16
CA GLN A 103 20.32 -6.89 13.90
C GLN A 103 20.04 -8.03 14.89
N SER A 104 19.16 -7.81 15.88
CA SER A 104 18.80 -8.82 16.88
C SER A 104 17.62 -9.67 16.41
N GLU A 105 17.70 -11.00 16.59
CA GLU A 105 16.67 -11.96 16.20
C GLU A 105 15.28 -11.59 16.74
N ALA A 106 15.19 -11.31 18.05
CA ALA A 106 13.95 -10.93 18.70
C ALA A 106 13.37 -9.64 18.12
N SER A 107 14.25 -8.69 17.80
CA SER A 107 13.86 -7.39 17.28
C SER A 107 13.32 -7.46 15.85
N ILE A 108 13.87 -8.35 15.03
CA ILE A 108 13.39 -8.63 13.67
C ILE A 108 12.03 -9.31 13.70
N LEU A 109 11.79 -10.25 14.64
CA LEU A 109 10.48 -10.89 14.79
C LEU A 109 9.39 -9.89 15.18
N VAL A 110 9.68 -9.01 16.15
CA VAL A 110 8.77 -7.93 16.54
C VAL A 110 8.53 -6.98 15.37
N LEU A 111 9.58 -6.56 14.67
CA LEU A 111 9.45 -5.68 13.51
C LEU A 111 8.65 -6.34 12.39
N SER A 112 8.81 -7.65 12.18
CA SER A 112 8.03 -8.41 11.20
C SER A 112 6.55 -8.46 11.56
N ALA A 113 6.20 -8.56 12.85
CA ALA A 113 4.81 -8.47 13.31
C ALA A 113 4.21 -7.08 13.02
N VAL A 114 4.95 -6.01 13.31
CA VAL A 114 4.48 -4.62 13.09
C VAL A 114 4.40 -4.29 11.59
N PHE A 115 5.40 -4.71 10.81
CA PHE A 115 5.37 -4.64 9.36
C PHE A 115 4.18 -5.42 8.80
N GLY A 116 3.96 -6.64 9.29
CA GLY A 116 2.81 -7.50 9.06
C GLY A 116 1.48 -6.75 9.16
N PHE A 117 1.28 -6.15 10.32
CA PHE A 117 0.11 -5.36 10.67
C PHE A 117 -0.10 -4.17 9.72
N GLY A 118 0.96 -3.40 9.44
CA GLY A 118 0.91 -2.23 8.57
C GLY A 118 0.65 -2.56 7.09
N PHE A 119 1.39 -3.52 6.51
CA PHE A 119 1.25 -3.86 5.08
C PHE A 119 -0.15 -4.40 4.77
N ALA A 120 -0.69 -5.23 5.66
CA ALA A 120 -1.99 -5.83 5.42
C ALA A 120 -3.12 -4.81 5.55
N GLY A 121 -3.00 -3.88 6.50
CA GLY A 121 -3.88 -2.73 6.62
C GLY A 121 -3.83 -1.82 5.39
N ASN A 122 -2.64 -1.61 4.84
CA ASN A 122 -2.41 -0.80 3.66
C ASN A 122 -3.21 -1.32 2.45
N MET A 123 -3.19 -2.64 2.22
CA MET A 123 -3.99 -3.28 1.16
C MET A 123 -5.50 -3.18 1.40
N THR A 124 -5.96 -3.37 2.65
CA THR A 124 -7.38 -3.20 2.98
C THR A 124 -7.85 -1.77 2.70
N CYS A 125 -7.11 -0.76 3.19
CA CYS A 125 -7.47 0.63 3.00
C CYS A 125 -7.40 1.07 1.52
N LEU A 126 -6.47 0.53 0.74
CA LEU A 126 -6.39 0.78 -0.70
C LEU A 126 -7.70 0.37 -1.42
N ILE A 127 -8.20 -0.84 -1.15
CA ILE A 127 -9.46 -1.33 -1.76
C ILE A 127 -10.63 -0.44 -1.36
N LEU A 128 -10.69 -0.02 -0.09
CA LEU A 128 -11.72 0.89 0.41
C LEU A 128 -11.63 2.29 -0.23
N CYS A 129 -10.42 2.80 -0.46
CA CYS A 129 -10.23 4.07 -1.16
C CYS A 129 -10.77 4.00 -2.59
N VAL A 130 -10.43 2.93 -3.34
CA VAL A 130 -10.95 2.72 -4.70
C VAL A 130 -12.48 2.61 -4.67
N ARG A 131 -13.06 1.93 -3.68
CA ARG A 131 -14.51 1.80 -3.55
C ARG A 131 -15.21 3.14 -3.30
N SER A 132 -14.55 4.06 -2.59
CA SER A 132 -15.05 5.40 -2.30
C SER A 132 -14.95 6.37 -3.49
N GLU A 133 -14.02 6.13 -4.41
CA GLU A 133 -13.79 7.00 -5.58
C GLU A 133 -14.47 6.49 -6.87
N ALA A 134 -14.63 5.17 -7.00
CA ALA A 134 -15.22 4.58 -8.19
C ALA A 134 -16.76 4.48 -8.09
N PRO A 135 -17.50 4.81 -9.17
CA PRO A 135 -18.93 4.55 -9.24
C PRO A 135 -19.25 3.06 -9.04
N ALA A 136 -20.34 2.75 -8.34
CA ALA A 136 -20.70 1.37 -7.99
C ALA A 136 -20.79 0.43 -9.20
N ALA A 137 -21.30 0.92 -10.34
CA ALA A 137 -21.45 0.15 -11.58
C ALA A 137 -20.12 -0.25 -12.23
N GLN A 138 -19.00 0.39 -11.86
CA GLN A 138 -17.70 0.25 -12.51
C GLN A 138 -16.58 -0.09 -11.53
N PHE A 139 -16.91 -0.34 -10.27
CA PHE A 139 -15.95 -0.68 -9.23
C PHE A 139 -15.05 -1.85 -9.64
N GLY A 140 -15.61 -2.88 -10.28
CA GLY A 140 -14.85 -4.05 -10.74
C GLY A 140 -13.71 -3.71 -11.71
N GLY A 141 -13.95 -2.79 -12.66
CA GLY A 141 -12.92 -2.35 -13.61
C GLY A 141 -11.86 -1.46 -12.94
N ALA A 142 -12.28 -0.55 -12.07
CA ALA A 142 -11.37 0.33 -11.34
C ALA A 142 -10.45 -0.45 -10.39
N ILE A 143 -11.00 -1.38 -9.60
CA ILE A 143 -10.21 -2.21 -8.69
C ILE A 143 -9.29 -3.15 -9.47
N GLY A 144 -9.73 -3.71 -10.59
CA GLY A 144 -8.90 -4.54 -11.46
C GLY A 144 -7.67 -3.80 -11.98
N LEU A 145 -7.84 -2.57 -12.48
CA LEU A 145 -6.74 -1.73 -12.93
C LEU A 145 -5.77 -1.38 -11.79
N VAL A 146 -6.30 -0.91 -10.67
CA VAL A 146 -5.47 -0.51 -9.52
C VAL A 146 -4.68 -1.69 -8.98
N MET A 147 -5.32 -2.86 -8.84
CA MET A 147 -4.64 -4.08 -8.38
C MET A 147 -3.59 -4.54 -9.38
N PHE A 148 -3.88 -4.52 -10.68
CA PHE A 148 -2.89 -4.86 -11.72
C PHE A 148 -1.63 -3.98 -11.60
N VAL A 149 -1.80 -2.68 -11.45
CA VAL A 149 -0.70 -1.73 -11.24
C VAL A 149 0.03 -1.99 -9.92
N ALA A 150 -0.70 -2.35 -8.85
CA ALA A 150 -0.12 -2.75 -7.58
C ALA A 150 0.81 -3.97 -7.71
N TRP A 151 0.37 -5.02 -8.40
CA TRP A 151 1.19 -6.22 -8.62
C TRP A 151 2.43 -5.93 -9.46
N LEU A 152 2.33 -5.06 -10.46
CA LEU A 152 3.50 -4.55 -11.18
C LEU A 152 4.48 -3.85 -10.23
N GLY A 153 3.96 -3.03 -9.30
CA GLY A 153 4.77 -2.40 -8.25
C GLY A 153 5.51 -3.42 -7.39
N MET A 154 4.83 -4.49 -6.95
CA MET A 154 5.46 -5.57 -6.17
C MET A 154 6.57 -6.28 -6.94
N GLY A 155 6.36 -6.56 -8.23
CA GLY A 155 7.37 -7.16 -9.10
C GLY A 155 8.58 -6.25 -9.31
N VAL A 156 8.36 -4.97 -9.58
CA VAL A 156 9.43 -3.96 -9.71
C VAL A 156 10.19 -3.81 -8.40
N GLY A 157 9.49 -3.73 -7.27
CA GLY A 157 10.13 -3.67 -5.94
C GLY A 157 11.03 -4.86 -5.68
N GLY A 158 10.53 -6.08 -5.88
CA GLY A 158 11.33 -7.30 -5.71
C GLY A 158 12.57 -7.34 -6.62
N TYR A 159 12.41 -6.97 -7.90
CA TYR A 159 13.50 -6.92 -8.86
C TYR A 159 14.56 -5.88 -8.49
N VAL A 160 14.15 -4.63 -8.23
CA VAL A 160 15.06 -3.55 -7.82
C VAL A 160 15.79 -3.91 -6.54
N GLY A 161 15.10 -4.50 -5.57
CA GLY A 161 15.72 -4.96 -4.32
C GLY A 161 16.82 -6.01 -4.53
N GLY A 162 16.62 -6.93 -5.48
CA GLY A 162 17.60 -7.96 -5.84
C GLY A 162 18.77 -7.40 -6.64
N ALA A 163 18.48 -6.61 -7.67
CA ALA A 163 19.52 -5.96 -8.48
C ALA A 163 20.45 -5.07 -7.64
N LEU A 164 19.91 -4.35 -6.65
CA LEU A 164 20.71 -3.55 -5.72
C LEU A 164 21.57 -4.42 -4.81
N TYR A 165 21.08 -5.59 -4.39
CA TYR A 165 21.86 -6.55 -3.62
C TYR A 165 23.02 -7.12 -4.45
N ASP A 166 22.78 -7.50 -5.70
CA ASP A 166 23.81 -8.05 -6.58
C ASP A 166 24.91 -7.02 -6.90
N LEU A 167 24.55 -5.73 -7.01
CA LEU A 167 25.49 -4.65 -7.32
C LEU A 167 26.32 -4.21 -6.10
N MET A 168 25.71 -4.16 -4.91
CA MET A 168 26.35 -3.58 -3.70
C MET A 168 26.73 -4.61 -2.64
N GLY A 169 26.32 -5.88 -2.80
CA GLY A 169 26.59 -6.96 -1.85
C GLY A 169 25.91 -6.79 -0.48
N SER A 170 24.99 -5.83 -0.33
CA SER A 170 24.33 -5.52 0.94
C SER A 170 22.86 -5.18 0.74
N PHE A 171 22.02 -5.53 1.71
CA PHE A 171 20.58 -5.26 1.66
C PHE A 171 20.21 -3.84 2.07
N GLY A 172 21.07 -3.10 2.77
CA GLY A 172 20.79 -1.76 3.27
C GLY A 172 20.24 -0.80 2.20
N PRO A 173 20.91 -0.65 1.04
CA PRO A 173 20.43 0.19 -0.06
C PRO A 173 19.07 -0.25 -0.61
N SER A 174 18.80 -1.55 -0.69
CA SER A 174 17.50 -2.08 -1.14
C SER A 174 16.36 -1.63 -0.22
N PHE A 175 16.57 -1.66 1.09
CA PHE A 175 15.59 -1.17 2.07
C PHE A 175 15.44 0.36 2.05
N GLN A 176 16.52 1.12 1.79
CA GLN A 176 16.44 2.57 1.64
C GLN A 176 15.62 2.99 0.41
N VAL A 177 15.82 2.31 -0.72
CA VAL A 177 15.03 2.53 -1.94
C VAL A 177 13.56 2.13 -1.72
N ALA A 178 13.31 1.02 -1.03
CA ALA A 178 11.97 0.61 -0.63
C ALA A 178 11.27 1.69 0.22
N ALA A 179 11.97 2.26 1.20
CA ALA A 179 11.47 3.34 2.01
C ALA A 179 11.18 4.61 1.21
N ALA A 180 12.03 4.95 0.23
CA ALA A 180 11.79 6.07 -0.68
C ALA A 180 10.46 5.91 -1.44
N PHE A 181 10.14 4.70 -1.93
CA PHE A 181 8.83 4.42 -2.52
C PHE A 181 7.68 4.61 -1.52
N GLY A 182 7.87 4.21 -0.26
CA GLY A 182 6.90 4.43 0.82
C GLY A 182 6.64 5.91 1.12
N LEU A 183 7.70 6.73 1.18
CA LEU A 183 7.60 8.18 1.37
C LEU A 183 6.94 8.86 0.17
N LEU A 184 7.28 8.46 -1.05
CA LEU A 184 6.63 8.95 -2.27
C LEU A 184 5.13 8.61 -2.27
N ASN A 185 4.76 7.41 -1.81
CA ASN A 185 3.36 7.04 -1.66
C ASN A 185 2.62 7.98 -0.70
N LEU A 186 3.21 8.30 0.46
CA LEU A 186 2.60 9.26 1.40
C LEU A 186 2.40 10.64 0.78
N LEU A 187 3.34 11.12 -0.04
CA LEU A 187 3.20 12.38 -0.78
C LEU A 187 2.04 12.32 -1.78
N VAL A 188 1.87 11.19 -2.47
CA VAL A 188 0.75 10.97 -3.39
C VAL A 188 -0.59 10.96 -2.64
N LEU A 189 -0.65 10.33 -1.47
CA LEU A 189 -1.85 10.34 -0.62
C LEU A 189 -2.18 11.73 -0.08
N ALA A 190 -1.16 12.51 0.29
CA ALA A 190 -1.35 13.91 0.67
C ALA A 190 -1.89 14.74 -0.50
N GLY A 191 -1.35 14.56 -1.71
CA GLY A 191 -1.87 15.18 -2.93
C GLY A 191 -3.32 14.81 -3.21
N LEU A 192 -3.67 13.52 -3.07
CA LEU A 192 -5.05 13.04 -3.22
C LEU A 192 -6.00 13.66 -2.17
N HIS A 193 -5.52 13.84 -0.94
CA HIS A 193 -6.28 14.52 0.12
C HIS A 193 -6.59 15.97 -0.26
N VAL A 194 -5.60 16.72 -0.76
CA VAL A 194 -5.80 18.10 -1.24
C VAL A 194 -6.79 18.16 -2.41
N MET A 195 -6.71 17.24 -3.37
CA MET A 195 -7.65 17.15 -4.49
C MET A 195 -9.09 16.89 -4.04
N ARG A 196 -9.28 16.11 -2.96
CA ARG A 196 -10.61 15.89 -2.36
C ARG A 196 -11.15 17.16 -1.72
N SER A 197 -10.33 17.87 -0.96
CA SER A 197 -10.72 19.09 -0.25
C SER A 197 -11.07 20.26 -1.19
N GLY A 198 -10.45 20.33 -2.37
CA GLY A 198 -10.76 21.35 -3.38
C GLY A 198 -12.07 21.13 -4.16
N SER A 199 -12.76 20.01 -3.96
CA SER A 199 -14.00 19.67 -4.68
C SER A 199 -15.29 20.04 -3.93
N VAL A 200 -15.19 20.85 -2.86
CA VAL A 200 -16.37 21.42 -2.18
C VAL A 200 -17.00 22.44 -3.12
N THR A 201 -18.04 22.04 -3.86
CA THR A 201 -18.95 23.00 -4.48
C THR A 201 -19.58 23.86 -3.38
N PRO A 202 -19.58 25.20 -3.50
CA PRO A 202 -20.36 26.04 -2.61
C PRO A 202 -21.81 25.55 -2.61
N VAL A 203 -22.40 25.35 -1.43
CA VAL A 203 -23.84 25.16 -1.30
C VAL A 203 -24.47 26.45 -1.81
N GLU A 204 -24.98 26.40 -3.03
CA GLU A 204 -25.78 27.48 -3.60
C GLU A 204 -27.03 27.62 -2.72
N THR A 205 -27.10 28.75 -2.03
CA THR A 205 -28.23 29.19 -1.24
C THR A 205 -29.49 29.27 -2.11
N MET A 206 -30.33 28.24 -2.09
CA MET A 206 -31.79 28.43 -2.25
C MET A 206 -32.29 28.86 -0.87
N GLY A 207 -32.57 30.14 -0.63
CA GLY A 207 -33.54 30.90 -1.39
C GLY A 207 -34.80 30.96 -0.55
N SER A 208 -34.80 31.87 0.43
CA SER A 208 -36.02 32.40 1.04
C SER A 208 -36.98 32.82 -0.08
N ARG A 209 -38.18 32.23 -0.09
CA ARG A 209 -39.48 32.80 -0.53
C ARG A 209 -40.52 31.70 -0.71
N ALA A 210 -41.39 31.55 0.28
CA ALA A 210 -42.85 31.63 0.16
C ALA A 210 -43.44 31.53 1.57
#